data_AF-A0A354S707-F1
#
_entry.id   AF-A0A354S707-F1
#
_cell.length_a   1.000
_cell.length_b   1.000
_cell.length_c   1.000
_cell.angle_alpha   90.00
_cell.angle_beta   90.00
_cell.angle_gamma   90.00
#
_symmetry.space_group_name_H-M   'P 1'
#
loop_
_entity.id
_entity.type
_entity.pdbx_description
1 polymer ?
#
loop_
_entity_poly.entity_id
_entity_poly.type
_entity_poly.pdbx_seq_one_letter_code
_entity_poly.pdbx_strand_id
1 'polypeptide(L)'
;EKSDIVIGRTGEMRVVDSKTGIPIMTANIPYGSTLLVKGGSKVKKGDVICTWDPYNAVIISEHAGKIAYMDIVQGVTYKVEIDEQTGFQDKVISESRSKKLVPMLQVVDKKGNEIKHYTLPVGAHLMVDEGEVIKSGKVLVKIPRKGAKSGDITGGLPRVTELFEARNPSNPAVVAEIDGTVSYGKIKRGNREIMIESRTGEQRKYLINLSKQILVQENDFVRAGSPLSDGAITPADILAIQGPTAVQEYLVNEIQEVYRLQGVKINDKHFEVIVRQMMRKVEIVDGGDTSFLEGHLEHTMDFIKENDRIFDKKIVEDAGDSDTLKPGMMISSRRLRDENSLLKRADKAMVQARDAQSATAKLILQGITRASLQTKSWVSAASFQETTKVLNEAAIAAKVDTLDGLKENVIVGHRIPAGTGLKRYYTSVVGSKDEYEQMMASHTVDLESAE
;
A
#
# COMPACT_ATOMS: atom_id res chain seq x y z
N GLU A 1 -11.73 -43.51 -5.26
CA GLU A 1 -10.50 -43.35 -4.47
C GLU A 1 -10.78 -42.46 -3.26
N LYS A 2 -10.12 -42.69 -2.12
CA LYS A 2 -10.23 -41.78 -0.96
C LYS A 2 -9.19 -40.67 -1.16
N SER A 3 -9.64 -39.47 -1.53
CA SER A 3 -8.81 -38.27 -1.60
C SER A 3 -9.01 -37.41 -0.36
N ASP A 4 -7.91 -36.98 0.27
CA ASP A 4 -7.96 -36.04 1.39
C ASP A 4 -8.01 -34.62 0.81
N ILE A 5 -9.09 -33.89 1.07
CA ILE A 5 -9.31 -32.53 0.54
C ILE A 5 -9.04 -31.52 1.63
N VAL A 6 -8.32 -30.45 1.29
CA VAL A 6 -7.99 -29.37 2.22
C VAL A 6 -9.19 -28.45 2.40
N ILE A 7 -9.74 -28.47 3.61
CA ILE A 7 -10.91 -27.68 3.99
C ILE A 7 -10.51 -26.35 4.66
N GLY A 8 -9.29 -26.24 5.22
CA GLY A 8 -8.79 -24.98 5.79
C GLY A 8 -8.30 -24.01 4.71
N ARG A 9 -8.53 -22.70 4.90
CA ARG A 9 -8.04 -21.66 3.97
C ARG A 9 -6.62 -21.17 4.25
N THR A 10 -6.14 -21.39 5.47
CA THR A 10 -4.84 -20.92 5.98
C THR A 10 -3.86 -22.07 6.24
N GLY A 11 -4.03 -23.21 5.57
CA GLY A 11 -3.18 -24.38 5.75
C GLY A 11 -1.73 -24.11 5.33
N GLU A 12 -0.78 -24.30 6.24
CA GLU A 12 0.66 -24.26 5.93
C GLU A 12 1.25 -25.67 5.90
N MET A 13 2.07 -25.94 4.90
CA MET A 13 2.92 -27.11 4.81
C MET A 13 4.34 -26.73 5.22
N ARG A 14 4.95 -27.56 6.08
CA ARG A 14 6.37 -27.44 6.43
C ARG A 14 7.09 -28.74 6.13
N VAL A 15 8.14 -28.66 5.34
CA VAL A 15 9.08 -29.77 5.12
C VAL A 15 10.22 -29.58 6.09
N VAL A 16 10.40 -30.54 6.99
CA VAL A 16 11.42 -30.49 8.05
C VAL A 16 12.52 -31.50 7.78
N ASP A 17 13.76 -31.14 8.10
CA ASP A 17 14.87 -32.10 8.10
C ASP A 17 14.68 -33.13 9.23
N SER A 18 14.71 -34.40 8.88
CA SER A 18 14.55 -35.52 9.81
C SER A 18 15.60 -35.58 10.93
N LYS A 19 16.78 -34.97 10.76
CA LYS A 19 17.89 -35.01 11.74
C LYS A 19 17.94 -33.77 12.63
N THR A 20 17.66 -32.58 12.08
CA THR A 20 17.83 -31.31 12.80
C THR A 20 16.51 -30.68 13.24
N GLY A 21 15.37 -31.12 12.68
CA GLY A 21 14.05 -30.52 12.94
C GLY A 21 13.88 -29.13 12.33
N ILE A 22 14.86 -28.64 11.57
CA ILE A 22 14.82 -27.31 10.94
C ILE A 22 13.86 -27.37 9.72
N PRO A 23 12.93 -26.41 9.58
CA PRO A 23 12.08 -26.32 8.40
C PRO A 23 12.92 -25.88 7.18
N ILE A 24 13.02 -26.76 6.18
CA ILE A 24 13.70 -26.53 4.91
C ILE A 24 12.82 -25.68 3.99
N MET A 25 11.52 -25.92 4.02
CA MET A 25 10.54 -25.24 3.17
C MET A 25 9.24 -25.04 3.93
N THR A 26 8.68 -23.84 3.83
CA THR A 26 7.32 -23.53 4.28
C THR A 26 6.54 -23.01 3.07
N ALA A 27 5.36 -23.56 2.83
CA ALA A 27 4.49 -23.11 1.73
C ALA A 27 3.01 -23.24 2.13
N ASN A 28 2.17 -22.35 1.60
CA ASN A 28 0.74 -22.40 1.84
C ASN A 28 0.10 -23.48 0.95
N ILE A 29 -0.78 -24.29 1.52
CA ILE A 29 -1.61 -25.23 0.77
C ILE A 29 -2.95 -24.54 0.47
N PRO A 30 -3.31 -24.35 -0.82
CA PRO A 30 -4.56 -23.70 -1.18
C PRO A 30 -5.80 -24.44 -0.67
N TYR A 31 -6.85 -23.69 -0.35
CA TYR A 31 -8.17 -24.25 -0.07
C TYR A 31 -8.68 -25.08 -1.25
N GLY A 32 -9.20 -26.27 -0.95
CA GLY A 32 -9.71 -27.21 -1.94
C GLY A 32 -8.68 -27.99 -2.73
N SER A 33 -7.41 -27.90 -2.33
CA SER A 33 -6.38 -28.78 -2.84
C SER A 33 -6.65 -30.23 -2.45
N THR A 34 -6.35 -31.16 -3.35
CA THR A 34 -6.26 -32.58 -3.05
C THR A 34 -4.87 -32.89 -2.52
N LEU A 35 -4.79 -33.33 -1.26
CA LEU A 35 -3.55 -33.78 -0.63
C LEU A 35 -3.23 -35.20 -1.11
N LEU A 36 -2.03 -35.38 -1.63
CA LEU A 36 -1.50 -36.69 -2.04
C LEU A 36 -0.63 -37.31 -0.94
N VAL A 37 -0.19 -36.51 0.02
CA VAL A 37 0.75 -36.90 1.08
C VAL A 37 0.15 -36.63 2.45
N LYS A 38 0.27 -37.60 3.37
CA LYS A 38 -0.18 -37.47 4.76
C LYS A 38 0.89 -36.84 5.66
N GLY A 39 0.45 -36.15 6.72
CA GLY A 39 1.34 -35.54 7.70
C GLY A 39 2.33 -36.56 8.30
N GLY A 40 3.61 -36.19 8.33
CA GLY A 40 4.69 -37.06 8.84
C GLY A 40 5.30 -38.02 7.81
N SER A 41 4.78 -38.05 6.57
CA SER A 41 5.38 -38.85 5.49
C SER A 41 6.77 -38.33 5.09
N LYS A 42 7.68 -39.25 4.77
CA LYS A 42 8.98 -38.90 4.17
C LYS A 42 8.78 -38.55 2.70
N VAL A 43 9.23 -37.36 2.29
CA VAL A 43 9.14 -36.85 0.92
C VAL A 43 10.53 -36.73 0.30
N LYS A 44 10.65 -37.00 -1.00
CA LYS A 44 11.85 -36.79 -1.80
C LYS A 44 11.71 -35.54 -2.67
N LYS A 45 12.85 -35.01 -3.12
CA LYS A 45 12.86 -33.89 -4.07
C LYS A 45 12.15 -34.30 -5.37
N GLY A 46 11.07 -33.61 -5.71
CA GLY A 46 10.25 -33.86 -6.89
C GLY A 46 8.90 -34.53 -6.63
N ASP A 47 8.62 -34.95 -5.40
CA ASP A 47 7.31 -35.53 -5.05
C ASP A 47 6.20 -34.48 -5.08
N VAL A 48 5.05 -34.84 -5.64
CA VAL A 48 3.87 -33.97 -5.68
C VAL A 48 3.13 -34.06 -4.35
N ILE A 49 3.04 -32.95 -3.63
CA ILE A 49 2.47 -32.93 -2.28
C ILE A 49 0.95 -32.68 -2.30
N CYS A 50 0.51 -31.72 -3.14
CA CYS A 50 -0.90 -31.44 -3.36
C CYS A 50 -1.14 -31.02 -4.81
N THR A 51 -2.37 -31.20 -5.27
CA THR A 51 -2.85 -30.72 -6.57
C THR A 51 -4.09 -29.87 -6.38
N TRP A 52 -4.23 -28.81 -7.17
CA TRP A 52 -5.41 -27.96 -7.15
C TRP A 52 -5.67 -27.40 -8.54
N ASP A 53 -6.90 -26.93 -8.77
CA ASP A 53 -7.28 -26.25 -10.00
C ASP A 53 -6.79 -24.79 -9.95
N PRO A 54 -5.85 -24.37 -10.82
CA PRO A 54 -5.35 -23.00 -10.83
C PRO A 54 -6.32 -22.01 -11.48
N TYR A 55 -7.30 -22.49 -12.25
CA TYR A 55 -8.23 -21.65 -13.00
C TYR A 55 -9.53 -21.40 -12.25
N ASN A 56 -9.87 -22.22 -11.26
CA ASN A 56 -11.12 -22.07 -10.52
C ASN A 56 -10.85 -21.97 -9.01
N ALA A 57 -11.39 -20.94 -8.36
CA ALA A 57 -11.59 -20.96 -6.92
C ALA A 57 -12.81 -21.84 -6.64
N VAL A 58 -12.71 -22.73 -5.66
CA VAL A 58 -13.79 -23.66 -5.32
C VAL A 58 -14.40 -23.28 -3.99
N ILE A 59 -15.68 -23.57 -3.79
CA ILE A 59 -16.33 -23.63 -2.47
C ILE A 59 -16.66 -25.09 -2.21
N ILE A 60 -16.23 -25.63 -1.07
CA ILE A 60 -16.34 -27.04 -0.71
C ILE A 60 -17.19 -27.19 0.55
N SER A 61 -17.99 -28.26 0.58
CA SER A 61 -18.76 -28.61 1.77
C SER A 61 -17.89 -29.17 2.90
N GLU A 62 -18.04 -28.63 4.09
CA GLU A 62 -17.39 -29.10 5.32
C GLU A 62 -18.16 -30.27 5.97
N HIS A 63 -19.46 -30.36 5.66
CA HIS A 63 -20.36 -31.33 6.26
C HIS A 63 -21.04 -32.16 5.18
N ALA A 64 -21.39 -33.40 5.52
CA ALA A 64 -22.30 -34.20 4.69
C ALA A 64 -23.75 -33.80 5.00
N GLY A 65 -24.59 -33.72 3.97
CA GLY A 65 -25.97 -33.27 4.13
C GLY A 65 -26.70 -33.20 2.81
N LYS A 66 -27.90 -32.62 2.83
CA LYS A 66 -28.69 -32.33 1.64
C LYS A 66 -28.55 -30.84 1.30
N ILE A 67 -28.42 -30.51 0.03
CA ILE A 67 -28.36 -29.12 -0.44
C ILE A 67 -29.77 -28.51 -0.47
N ALA A 68 -29.91 -27.29 0.05
CA ALA A 68 -31.09 -26.45 -0.07
C ALA A 68 -30.70 -25.08 -0.63
N TYR A 69 -31.55 -24.53 -1.49
CA TYR A 69 -31.35 -23.23 -2.09
C TYR A 69 -32.02 -22.15 -1.25
N MET A 70 -31.30 -21.07 -0.97
CA MET A 70 -31.86 -19.87 -0.35
C MET A 70 -31.56 -18.67 -1.25
N ASP A 71 -32.60 -17.93 -1.64
CA ASP A 71 -32.52 -16.79 -2.57
C ASP A 71 -31.89 -17.12 -3.94
N ILE A 72 -31.93 -18.37 -4.39
CA ILE A 72 -31.47 -18.82 -5.72
C ILE A 72 -32.69 -18.99 -6.64
N VAL A 73 -32.95 -18.02 -7.50
CA VAL A 73 -34.12 -17.94 -8.39
C VAL A 73 -33.67 -17.64 -9.82
N GLN A 74 -34.14 -18.45 -10.76
CA GLN A 74 -33.78 -18.36 -12.17
C GLN A 74 -34.22 -17.01 -12.75
N GLY A 75 -33.32 -16.35 -13.47
CA GLY A 75 -33.55 -15.04 -14.11
C GLY A 75 -33.45 -13.84 -13.16
N VAL A 76 -33.35 -14.06 -11.83
CA VAL A 76 -33.18 -13.01 -10.83
C VAL A 76 -31.80 -13.07 -10.20
N THR A 77 -31.43 -14.21 -9.61
CA THR A 77 -30.14 -14.39 -8.92
C THR A 77 -29.21 -15.39 -9.61
N TYR A 78 -29.70 -16.17 -10.58
CA TYR A 78 -28.83 -16.95 -11.48
C TYR A 78 -29.38 -17.02 -12.90
N LYS A 79 -28.47 -17.20 -13.86
CA LYS A 79 -28.74 -17.43 -15.28
C LYS A 79 -28.25 -18.83 -15.66
N VAL A 80 -28.87 -19.41 -16.68
CA VAL A 80 -28.41 -20.66 -17.28
C VAL A 80 -27.63 -20.29 -18.52
N GLU A 81 -26.32 -20.51 -18.49
CA GLU A 81 -25.44 -20.36 -19.64
C GLU A 81 -25.27 -21.72 -20.31
N ILE A 82 -25.22 -21.74 -21.63
CA ILE A 82 -25.01 -22.96 -22.41
C ILE A 82 -23.59 -22.87 -22.94
N ASP A 83 -22.76 -23.86 -22.60
CA ASP A 83 -21.41 -23.97 -23.16
C ASP A 83 -21.51 -24.32 -24.66
N GLU A 84 -21.04 -23.42 -25.52
CA GLU A 84 -21.11 -23.55 -26.98
C GLU A 84 -20.37 -24.77 -27.53
N GLN A 85 -19.35 -25.29 -26.81
CA GLN A 85 -18.59 -26.46 -27.26
C GLN A 85 -19.21 -27.79 -26.82
N THR A 86 -19.73 -27.84 -25.59
CA THR A 86 -20.15 -29.10 -24.97
C THR A 86 -21.66 -29.28 -24.91
N GLY A 87 -22.44 -28.20 -25.07
CA GLY A 87 -23.88 -28.18 -24.93
C GLY A 87 -24.39 -28.36 -23.49
N PHE A 88 -23.49 -28.40 -22.50
CA PHE A 88 -23.88 -28.46 -21.10
C PHE A 88 -24.43 -27.11 -20.62
N GLN A 89 -25.42 -27.19 -19.73
CA GLN A 89 -26.06 -26.03 -19.10
C GLN A 89 -25.41 -25.76 -17.74
N ASP A 90 -24.75 -24.62 -17.61
CA ASP A 90 -24.16 -24.15 -16.37
C ASP A 90 -25.06 -23.12 -15.69
N LYS A 91 -25.30 -23.30 -14.38
CA LYS A 91 -26.03 -22.33 -13.56
C LYS A 91 -25.04 -21.31 -13.01
N VAL A 92 -25.04 -20.10 -13.56
CA VAL A 92 -24.14 -19.01 -13.19
C VAL A 92 -24.88 -17.97 -12.35
N ILE A 93 -24.39 -17.68 -11.15
CA ILE A 93 -24.95 -16.62 -10.31
C ILE A 93 -24.80 -15.27 -10.99
N SER A 94 -25.92 -14.56 -11.11
CA SER A 94 -25.97 -13.23 -11.73
C SER A 94 -26.29 -12.16 -10.71
N GLU A 95 -25.82 -10.94 -10.96
CA GLU A 95 -26.13 -9.81 -10.10
C GLU A 95 -27.64 -9.53 -10.07
N SER A 96 -28.22 -9.53 -8.86
CA SER A 96 -29.62 -9.20 -8.63
C SER A 96 -29.80 -7.69 -8.53
N ARG A 97 -30.84 -7.16 -9.20
CA ARG A 97 -31.26 -5.75 -9.04
C ARG A 97 -31.78 -5.44 -7.62
N SER A 98 -32.13 -6.47 -6.85
CA SER A 98 -32.68 -6.34 -5.51
C SER A 98 -31.62 -6.67 -4.45
N LYS A 99 -31.17 -5.66 -3.70
CA LYS A 99 -30.17 -5.78 -2.61
C LYS A 99 -30.59 -6.63 -1.41
N LYS A 100 -31.80 -7.21 -1.41
CA LYS A 100 -32.33 -8.05 -0.33
C LYS A 100 -32.08 -9.55 -0.53
N LEU A 101 -31.97 -10.00 -1.77
CA LEU A 101 -31.77 -11.41 -2.10
C LEU A 101 -30.28 -11.70 -2.12
N VAL A 102 -29.82 -12.62 -1.27
CA VAL A 102 -28.40 -12.98 -1.17
C VAL A 102 -28.31 -14.47 -1.45
N PRO A 103 -27.90 -14.88 -2.67
CA PRO A 103 -27.92 -16.29 -3.05
C PRO A 103 -27.01 -17.10 -2.13
N MET A 104 -27.58 -18.11 -1.49
CA MET A 104 -26.93 -18.93 -0.48
C MET A 104 -27.24 -20.42 -0.72
N LEU A 105 -26.21 -21.26 -0.57
CA LEU A 105 -26.37 -22.71 -0.48
C LEU A 105 -26.39 -23.12 0.99
N GLN A 106 -27.46 -23.78 1.42
CA GLN A 106 -27.57 -24.36 2.74
C GLN A 106 -27.29 -25.86 2.69
N VAL A 107 -26.52 -26.35 3.66
CA VAL A 107 -26.36 -27.79 3.92
C VAL A 107 -27.26 -28.12 5.10
N VAL A 108 -28.30 -28.91 4.84
CA VAL A 108 -29.27 -29.34 5.85
C VAL A 108 -29.04 -30.79 6.29
N ASP A 109 -29.32 -31.08 7.55
CA ASP A 109 -29.29 -32.43 8.10
C ASP A 109 -30.51 -33.27 7.62
N LYS A 110 -30.59 -34.54 8.04
CA LYS A 110 -31.73 -35.41 7.73
C LYS A 110 -33.05 -34.96 8.36
N LYS A 111 -33.02 -34.04 9.33
CA LYS A 111 -34.18 -33.48 10.04
C LYS A 111 -34.58 -32.10 9.49
N GLY A 112 -33.88 -31.59 8.48
CA GLY A 112 -34.15 -30.28 7.87
C GLY A 112 -33.53 -29.09 8.61
N ASN A 113 -32.68 -29.33 9.62
CA ASN A 113 -31.97 -28.24 10.31
C ASN A 113 -30.77 -27.79 9.49
N GLU A 114 -30.58 -26.49 9.37
CA GLU A 114 -29.41 -25.91 8.73
C GLU A 114 -28.16 -26.18 9.56
N ILE A 115 -27.18 -26.86 8.97
CA ILE A 115 -25.86 -27.08 9.59
C ILE A 115 -24.96 -25.88 9.28
N LYS A 116 -24.94 -25.47 8.01
CA LYS A 116 -24.08 -24.39 7.52
C LYS A 116 -24.65 -23.83 6.21
N HIS A 117 -24.44 -22.54 5.97
CA HIS A 117 -24.69 -21.90 4.68
C HIS A 117 -23.41 -21.35 4.06
N TYR A 118 -23.42 -21.27 2.73
CA TYR A 118 -22.36 -20.74 1.90
C TYR A 118 -22.95 -19.64 1.02
N THR A 119 -22.47 -18.40 1.17
CA THR A 119 -22.84 -17.28 0.30
C THR A 119 -22.20 -17.44 -1.07
N LEU A 120 -22.99 -17.25 -2.12
CA LEU A 120 -22.54 -17.38 -3.50
C LEU A 120 -22.19 -16.02 -4.10
N PRO A 121 -20.94 -15.80 -4.55
CA PRO A 121 -20.58 -14.56 -5.22
C PRO A 121 -21.14 -14.52 -6.64
N VAL A 122 -21.21 -13.31 -7.21
CA VAL A 122 -21.60 -13.10 -8.62
C VAL A 122 -20.56 -13.73 -9.56
N GLY A 123 -21.03 -14.40 -10.61
CA GLY A 123 -20.19 -15.12 -11.58
C GLY A 123 -19.78 -16.52 -11.13
N ALA A 124 -20.33 -17.01 -10.02
CA ALA A 124 -20.06 -18.35 -9.53
C ALA A 124 -20.90 -19.40 -10.27
N HIS A 125 -20.28 -20.49 -10.73
CA HIS A 125 -20.92 -21.63 -11.36
C HIS A 125 -21.32 -22.66 -10.29
N LEU A 126 -22.61 -22.94 -10.17
CA LEU A 126 -23.09 -24.01 -9.29
C LEU A 126 -22.79 -25.37 -9.87
N MET A 127 -22.20 -26.24 -9.05
CA MET A 127 -21.88 -27.64 -9.41
C MET A 127 -22.83 -28.65 -8.78
N VAL A 128 -23.78 -28.19 -7.96
CA VAL A 128 -24.73 -29.01 -7.20
C VAL A 128 -26.15 -28.53 -7.45
N ASP A 129 -27.10 -29.45 -7.36
CA ASP A 129 -28.53 -29.15 -7.53
C ASP A 129 -29.29 -29.14 -6.20
N GLU A 130 -30.44 -28.47 -6.19
CA GLU A 130 -31.32 -28.44 -5.04
C GLU A 130 -31.79 -29.86 -4.68
N GLY A 131 -31.59 -30.24 -3.41
CA GLY A 131 -31.93 -31.55 -2.89
C GLY A 131 -30.90 -32.65 -3.12
N GLU A 132 -29.76 -32.37 -3.75
CA GLU A 132 -28.66 -33.32 -3.89
C GLU A 132 -28.08 -33.70 -2.51
N VAL A 133 -27.79 -34.99 -2.33
CA VAL A 133 -27.14 -35.50 -1.12
C VAL A 133 -25.62 -35.53 -1.34
N ILE A 134 -24.90 -34.73 -0.55
CA ILE A 134 -23.46 -34.53 -0.70
C ILE A 134 -22.67 -35.11 0.48
N LYS A 135 -21.41 -35.45 0.22
CA LYS A 135 -20.42 -35.83 1.24
C LYS A 135 -19.54 -34.62 1.57
N SER A 136 -18.93 -34.64 2.76
CA SER A 136 -17.86 -33.69 3.11
C SER A 136 -16.75 -33.75 2.06
N GLY A 137 -16.22 -32.58 1.65
CA GLY A 137 -15.21 -32.46 0.61
C GLY A 137 -15.76 -32.29 -0.81
N LYS A 138 -17.08 -32.40 -1.04
CA LYS A 138 -17.67 -32.15 -2.37
C LYS A 138 -17.58 -30.66 -2.73
N VAL A 139 -17.10 -30.36 -3.94
CA VAL A 139 -17.12 -29.02 -4.53
C VAL A 139 -18.57 -28.64 -4.82
N LEU A 140 -19.03 -27.57 -4.18
CA LEU A 140 -20.37 -26.99 -4.34
C LEU A 140 -20.42 -26.01 -5.51
N VAL A 141 -19.36 -25.22 -5.65
CA VAL A 141 -19.32 -24.07 -6.55
C VAL A 141 -17.93 -23.97 -7.14
N LYS A 142 -17.86 -23.69 -8.44
CA LYS A 142 -16.64 -23.26 -9.11
C LYS A 142 -16.78 -21.80 -9.47
N ILE A 143 -15.83 -21.01 -9.04
CA ILE A 143 -15.71 -19.61 -9.40
C ILE A 143 -14.53 -19.57 -10.34
N PRO A 144 -14.73 -19.37 -11.65
CA PRO A 144 -13.64 -19.11 -12.56
C PRO A 144 -12.83 -17.98 -11.96
N ARG A 145 -11.59 -18.30 -11.56
CA ARG A 145 -10.61 -17.26 -11.40
C ARG A 145 -10.54 -16.71 -12.82
N LYS A 146 -10.91 -15.44 -12.99
CA LYS A 146 -10.30 -14.68 -14.08
C LYS A 146 -8.82 -14.95 -13.88
N GLY A 147 -8.25 -15.82 -14.71
CA GLY A 147 -6.98 -16.45 -14.38
C GLY A 147 -5.98 -15.34 -14.10
N ALA A 148 -4.80 -15.69 -13.63
CA ALA A 148 -3.65 -14.78 -13.75
C ALA A 148 -3.32 -14.39 -15.22
N LYS A 149 -4.27 -14.47 -16.17
CA LYS A 149 -4.41 -13.50 -17.25
C LYS A 149 -4.64 -12.12 -16.61
N SER A 150 -3.55 -11.38 -16.45
CA SER A 150 -3.58 -9.91 -16.40
C SER A 150 -4.63 -9.33 -15.45
N GLY A 151 -4.32 -9.24 -14.16
CA GLY A 151 -5.18 -8.53 -13.21
C GLY A 151 -5.51 -7.13 -13.72
N ASP A 152 -6.78 -6.85 -14.08
CA ASP A 152 -7.23 -5.53 -14.53
C ASP A 152 -6.36 -4.84 -15.63
N ILE A 153 -5.53 -5.59 -16.36
CA ILE A 153 -4.62 -5.01 -17.37
C ILE A 153 -5.36 -4.73 -18.68
N THR A 154 -6.58 -5.24 -18.82
CA THR A 154 -7.48 -4.95 -19.94
C THR A 154 -7.76 -3.46 -20.12
N GLY A 155 -7.45 -2.64 -19.11
CA GLY A 155 -7.59 -1.19 -19.20
C GLY A 155 -6.56 -0.49 -20.08
N GLY A 156 -5.43 -1.12 -20.46
CA GLY A 156 -4.39 -0.45 -21.26
C GLY A 156 -3.95 0.89 -20.65
N LEU A 157 -3.94 1.97 -21.46
CA LEU A 157 -3.55 3.30 -20.99
C LEU A 157 -4.47 3.87 -19.88
N PRO A 158 -5.81 3.73 -19.92
CA PRO A 158 -6.69 4.08 -18.80
C PRO A 158 -6.23 3.56 -17.44
N ARG A 159 -5.78 2.30 -17.36
CA ARG A 159 -5.29 1.73 -16.09
C ARG A 159 -4.05 2.46 -15.58
N VAL A 160 -3.11 2.78 -16.47
CA VAL A 160 -1.92 3.57 -16.13
C VAL A 160 -2.31 4.95 -15.62
N THR A 161 -3.32 5.59 -16.23
CA THR A 161 -3.82 6.89 -15.75
C THR A 161 -4.48 6.80 -14.37
N GLU A 162 -5.21 5.71 -14.08
CA GLU A 162 -5.77 5.48 -12.74
C GLU A 162 -4.67 5.35 -11.69
N LEU A 163 -3.61 4.60 -12.00
CA LEU A 163 -2.47 4.39 -11.11
C LEU A 163 -1.70 5.70 -10.86
N PHE A 164 -1.40 6.47 -11.91
CA PHE A 164 -0.71 7.76 -11.75
C PHE A 164 -1.56 8.83 -11.07
N GLU A 165 -2.89 8.74 -11.14
CA GLU A 165 -3.79 9.61 -10.39
C GLU A 165 -4.10 9.09 -8.98
N ALA A 166 -3.47 7.98 -8.56
CA ALA A 166 -3.73 7.32 -7.28
C ALA A 166 -5.23 7.09 -7.00
N ARG A 167 -5.98 6.73 -8.06
CA ARG A 167 -7.42 6.50 -7.97
C ARG A 167 -7.71 5.13 -7.39
N ASN A 168 -8.87 5.02 -6.73
CA ASN A 168 -9.36 3.73 -6.28
C ASN A 168 -9.73 2.86 -7.49
N PRO A 169 -9.33 1.57 -7.50
CA PRO A 169 -9.75 0.63 -8.52
C PRO A 169 -11.27 0.50 -8.60
N SER A 170 -11.78 0.08 -9.77
CA SER A 170 -13.23 -0.12 -9.99
C SER A 170 -13.85 -1.14 -9.02
N ASN A 171 -13.10 -2.19 -8.64
CA ASN A 171 -13.50 -3.15 -7.62
C ASN A 171 -12.43 -3.26 -6.52
N PRO A 172 -12.49 -2.42 -5.46
CA PRO A 172 -11.49 -2.41 -4.41
C PRO A 172 -11.69 -3.56 -3.43
N ALA A 173 -10.63 -4.28 -3.07
CA ALA A 173 -10.67 -5.26 -1.98
C ALA A 173 -10.64 -4.57 -0.61
N VAL A 174 -11.35 -5.14 0.35
CA VAL A 174 -11.19 -4.75 1.77
C VAL A 174 -10.04 -5.56 2.35
N VAL A 175 -9.06 -4.90 2.96
CA VAL A 175 -7.86 -5.53 3.54
C VAL A 175 -7.84 -5.41 5.07
N ALA A 176 -7.19 -6.35 5.73
CA ALA A 176 -6.95 -6.32 7.17
C ALA A 176 -5.90 -5.26 7.51
N GLU A 177 -6.17 -4.38 8.48
CA GLU A 177 -5.19 -3.38 8.96
C GLU A 177 -4.32 -3.93 10.10
N ILE A 178 -4.82 -4.94 10.82
CA ILE A 178 -4.15 -5.53 11.99
C ILE A 178 -4.01 -7.03 11.83
N ASP A 179 -3.00 -7.60 12.49
CA ASP A 179 -2.85 -9.03 12.68
C ASP A 179 -3.88 -9.52 13.70
N GLY A 180 -4.59 -10.62 13.42
CA GLY A 180 -5.55 -11.13 14.38
C GLY A 180 -6.42 -12.27 13.88
N THR A 181 -7.34 -12.68 14.75
CA THR A 181 -8.32 -13.73 14.46
C THR A 181 -9.64 -13.11 13.98
N VAL A 182 -10.19 -13.66 12.92
CA VAL A 182 -11.41 -13.20 12.26
C VAL A 182 -12.66 -13.71 12.98
N SER A 183 -13.64 -12.86 13.17
CA SER A 183 -15.00 -13.22 13.61
C SER A 183 -16.04 -12.49 12.76
N TYR A 184 -17.20 -13.10 12.53
CA TYR A 184 -18.27 -12.43 11.81
C TYR A 184 -19.21 -11.71 12.76
N GLY A 185 -19.50 -10.46 12.41
CA GLY A 185 -20.54 -9.65 13.03
C GLY A 185 -21.90 -9.80 12.33
N LYS A 186 -22.79 -8.87 12.66
CA LYS A 186 -24.15 -8.84 12.09
C LYS A 186 -24.13 -8.27 10.67
N ILE A 187 -25.12 -8.66 9.87
CA ILE A 187 -25.37 -8.04 8.57
C ILE A 187 -26.03 -6.67 8.81
N LYS A 188 -25.39 -5.60 8.34
CA LYS A 188 -25.87 -4.22 8.42
C LYS A 188 -26.08 -3.68 7.01
N ARG A 189 -27.33 -3.37 6.65
CA ARG A 189 -27.70 -2.69 5.39
C ARG A 189 -27.08 -3.33 4.12
N GLY A 190 -27.02 -4.66 4.06
CA GLY A 190 -26.47 -5.41 2.92
C GLY A 190 -24.94 -5.62 2.97
N ASN A 191 -24.27 -5.16 4.02
CA ASN A 191 -22.86 -5.45 4.29
C ASN A 191 -22.73 -6.45 5.44
N ARG A 192 -21.84 -7.44 5.29
CA ARG A 192 -21.37 -8.30 6.37
C ARG A 192 -20.31 -7.56 7.17
N GLU A 193 -20.49 -7.49 8.48
CA GLU A 193 -19.46 -7.00 9.39
C GLU A 193 -18.46 -8.14 9.67
N ILE A 194 -17.17 -7.88 9.49
CA ILE A 194 -16.08 -8.78 9.86
C ILE A 194 -15.25 -8.05 10.91
N MET A 195 -14.97 -8.71 12.03
CA MET A 195 -14.17 -8.15 13.12
C MET A 195 -12.88 -8.95 13.23
N ILE A 196 -11.75 -8.25 13.30
CA ILE A 196 -10.44 -8.85 13.54
C ILE A 196 -10.03 -8.46 14.94
N GLU A 197 -9.66 -9.45 15.75
CA GLU A 197 -9.15 -9.25 17.10
C GLU A 197 -7.68 -9.64 17.15
N SER A 198 -6.83 -8.66 17.49
CA SER A 198 -5.42 -8.87 17.73
C SER A 198 -5.21 -9.62 19.05
N ARG A 199 -4.05 -10.29 19.18
CA ARG A 199 -3.60 -10.89 20.45
C ARG A 199 -3.46 -9.87 21.58
N THR A 200 -3.31 -8.59 21.24
CA THR A 200 -3.23 -7.48 22.20
C THR A 200 -4.61 -7.01 22.69
N GLY A 201 -5.71 -7.57 22.17
CA GLY A 201 -7.08 -7.15 22.48
C GLY A 201 -7.60 -5.98 21.66
N GLU A 202 -6.82 -5.45 20.71
CA GLU A 202 -7.31 -4.45 19.76
C GLU A 202 -8.29 -5.11 18.77
N GLN A 203 -9.47 -4.51 18.60
CA GLN A 203 -10.49 -4.98 17.67
C GLN A 203 -10.74 -3.95 16.56
N ARG A 204 -10.66 -4.41 15.31
CA ARG A 204 -10.99 -3.62 14.11
C ARG A 204 -12.17 -4.22 13.39
N LYS A 205 -13.09 -3.37 12.89
CA LYS A 205 -14.31 -3.78 12.21
C LYS A 205 -14.30 -3.35 10.75
N TYR A 206 -14.64 -4.28 9.87
CA TYR A 206 -14.67 -4.12 8.42
C TYR A 206 -16.07 -4.42 7.90
N LEU A 207 -16.56 -3.61 6.96
CA LEU A 207 -17.85 -3.82 6.31
C LEU A 207 -17.63 -4.29 4.88
N ILE A 208 -17.99 -5.53 4.59
CA ILE A 208 -17.84 -6.14 3.26
C ILE A 208 -19.21 -6.32 2.65
N ASN A 209 -19.42 -5.82 1.43
CA ASN A 209 -20.66 -6.00 0.71
C ASN A 209 -20.91 -7.50 0.45
N LEU A 210 -22.12 -7.99 0.71
CA LEU A 210 -22.51 -9.39 0.51
C LEU A 210 -22.41 -9.86 -0.94
N SER A 211 -22.42 -8.94 -1.92
CA SER A 211 -22.19 -9.29 -3.33
C SER A 211 -20.74 -9.68 -3.62
N LYS A 212 -19.78 -9.30 -2.77
CA LYS A 212 -18.36 -9.64 -2.93
C LYS A 212 -18.06 -10.97 -2.26
N GLN A 213 -17.14 -11.73 -2.86
CA GLN A 213 -16.63 -12.95 -2.24
C GLN A 213 -15.79 -12.58 -1.01
N ILE A 214 -16.17 -13.12 0.15
CA ILE A 214 -15.37 -13.07 1.37
C ILE A 214 -14.35 -14.21 1.32
N LEU A 215 -13.07 -13.87 1.42
CA LEU A 215 -11.96 -14.82 1.30
C LEU A 215 -11.62 -15.50 2.64
N VAL A 216 -11.94 -14.86 3.75
CA VAL A 216 -11.65 -15.33 5.12
C VAL A 216 -12.83 -16.13 5.70
N GLN A 217 -12.59 -16.87 6.79
CA GLN A 217 -13.62 -17.56 7.58
C GLN A 217 -13.57 -17.14 9.05
N GLU A 218 -14.61 -17.50 9.82
CA GLU A 218 -14.58 -17.36 11.28
C GLU A 218 -13.45 -18.21 11.88
N ASN A 219 -12.74 -17.61 12.83
CA ASN A 219 -11.56 -18.15 13.51
C ASN A 219 -10.29 -18.29 12.65
N ASP A 220 -10.29 -17.81 11.39
CA ASP A 220 -9.06 -17.72 10.62
C ASP A 220 -8.12 -16.67 11.24
N PHE A 221 -6.82 -16.96 11.24
CA PHE A 221 -5.78 -15.98 11.56
C PHE A 221 -5.33 -15.27 10.28
N VAL A 222 -5.42 -13.95 10.27
CA VAL A 222 -5.02 -13.10 9.14
C VAL A 222 -3.94 -12.13 9.57
N ARG A 223 -3.05 -11.79 8.62
CA ARG A 223 -2.02 -10.78 8.81
C ARG A 223 -2.46 -9.44 8.24
N ALA A 224 -1.95 -8.35 8.78
CA ALA A 224 -2.09 -7.01 8.25
C ALA A 224 -1.68 -7.00 6.77
N GLY A 225 -2.52 -6.39 5.93
CA GLY A 225 -2.41 -6.35 4.47
C GLY A 225 -3.07 -7.51 3.74
N SER A 226 -3.57 -8.53 4.46
CA SER A 226 -4.27 -9.66 3.81
C SER A 226 -5.65 -9.23 3.30
N PRO A 227 -6.04 -9.58 2.06
CA PRO A 227 -7.36 -9.26 1.53
C PRO A 227 -8.45 -10.11 2.21
N LEU A 228 -9.47 -9.44 2.73
CA LEU A 228 -10.67 -10.03 3.33
C LEU A 228 -11.74 -10.32 2.27
N SER A 229 -11.75 -9.56 1.18
CA SER A 229 -12.65 -9.74 0.04
C SER A 229 -11.89 -9.82 -1.28
N ASP A 230 -12.55 -10.34 -2.30
CA ASP A 230 -12.10 -10.21 -3.69
C ASP A 230 -12.01 -8.75 -4.15
N GLY A 231 -11.12 -8.47 -5.10
CA GLY A 231 -10.85 -7.15 -5.67
C GLY A 231 -9.36 -6.77 -5.68
N ALA A 232 -9.06 -5.61 -6.26
CA ALA A 232 -7.71 -5.04 -6.25
C ALA A 232 -7.49 -4.22 -4.97
N ILE A 233 -6.32 -4.34 -4.35
CA ILE A 233 -5.98 -3.56 -3.15
C ILE A 233 -5.71 -2.11 -3.58
N THR A 234 -6.20 -1.13 -2.82
CA THR A 234 -5.96 0.27 -3.16
C THR A 234 -4.53 0.69 -2.78
N PRO A 235 -3.87 1.56 -3.57
CA PRO A 235 -2.54 2.07 -3.21
C PRO A 235 -2.52 2.79 -1.84
N ALA A 236 -3.62 3.44 -1.47
CA ALA A 236 -3.75 4.12 -0.19
C ALA A 236 -3.73 3.13 0.98
N ASP A 237 -4.44 2.00 0.86
CA ASP A 237 -4.44 0.96 1.88
C ASP A 237 -3.06 0.28 1.99
N ILE A 238 -2.38 0.05 0.85
CA ILE A 238 -1.01 -0.49 0.85
C ILE A 238 -0.07 0.46 1.61
N LEU A 239 -0.16 1.76 1.33
CA LEU A 239 0.67 2.77 2.01
C LEU A 239 0.41 2.80 3.51
N ALA A 240 -0.87 2.75 3.92
CA ALA A 240 -1.25 2.82 5.33
C ALA A 240 -0.84 1.57 6.12
N ILE A 241 -0.86 0.39 5.49
CA ILE A 241 -0.69 -0.90 6.18
C ILE A 241 0.73 -1.46 6.00
N GLN A 242 1.21 -1.52 4.75
CA GLN A 242 2.52 -2.12 4.41
C GLN A 242 3.64 -1.08 4.31
N GLY A 243 3.30 0.20 4.21
CA GLY A 243 4.24 1.31 4.21
C GLY A 243 4.70 1.78 2.83
N PRO A 244 5.62 2.76 2.77
CA PRO A 244 5.97 3.47 1.56
C PRO A 244 6.71 2.62 0.53
N THR A 245 7.57 1.69 0.95
CA THR A 245 8.33 0.83 0.03
C THR A 245 7.40 -0.14 -0.70
N ALA A 246 6.45 -0.73 0.02
CA ALA A 246 5.49 -1.68 -0.56
C ALA A 246 4.59 -1.02 -1.61
N VAL A 247 4.08 0.21 -1.34
CA VAL A 247 3.27 0.92 -2.33
C VAL A 247 4.09 1.37 -3.54
N GLN A 248 5.36 1.71 -3.35
CA GLN A 248 6.26 2.07 -4.46
C GLN A 248 6.48 0.88 -5.40
N GLU A 249 6.82 -0.28 -4.82
CA GLU A 249 6.99 -1.52 -5.57
C GLU A 249 5.71 -1.93 -6.29
N TYR A 250 4.55 -1.85 -5.61
CA TYR A 250 3.24 -2.12 -6.20
C TYR A 250 2.97 -1.23 -7.43
N LEU A 251 3.13 0.09 -7.30
CA LEU A 251 2.87 1.02 -8.40
C LEU A 251 3.81 0.78 -9.58
N VAL A 252 5.10 0.58 -9.31
CA VAL A 252 6.10 0.33 -10.37
C VAL A 252 5.77 -0.97 -11.10
N ASN A 253 5.49 -2.06 -10.38
CA ASN A 253 5.19 -3.35 -10.98
C ASN A 253 3.89 -3.30 -11.80
N GLU A 254 2.80 -2.74 -11.26
CA GLU A 254 1.52 -2.64 -11.97
C GLU A 254 1.64 -1.83 -13.26
N ILE A 255 2.29 -0.67 -13.22
CA ILE A 255 2.47 0.16 -14.41
C ILE A 255 3.33 -0.57 -15.44
N GLN A 256 4.41 -1.20 -14.97
CA GLN A 256 5.35 -1.94 -15.82
C GLN A 256 4.69 -3.14 -16.48
N GLU A 257 3.80 -3.86 -15.79
CA GLU A 257 3.06 -4.97 -16.38
C GLU A 257 2.20 -4.53 -17.56
N VAL A 258 1.51 -3.39 -17.46
CA VAL A 258 0.73 -2.82 -18.58
C VAL A 258 1.61 -2.55 -19.81
N TYR A 259 2.77 -1.91 -19.62
CA TYR A 259 3.69 -1.63 -20.74
C TYR A 259 4.32 -2.90 -21.30
N ARG A 260 4.70 -3.86 -20.44
CA ARG A 260 5.24 -5.16 -20.86
C ARG A 260 4.25 -5.94 -21.71
N LEU A 261 2.96 -5.89 -21.37
CA LEU A 261 1.90 -6.54 -22.17
C LEU A 261 1.70 -5.90 -23.54
N GLN A 262 1.99 -4.61 -23.67
CA GLN A 262 2.04 -3.91 -24.96
C GLN A 262 3.37 -4.12 -25.71
N GLY A 263 4.30 -4.91 -25.15
CA GLY A 263 5.61 -5.17 -25.72
C GLY A 263 6.61 -4.01 -25.56
N VAL A 264 6.26 -2.97 -24.82
CA VAL A 264 7.13 -1.80 -24.59
C VAL A 264 7.99 -2.05 -23.36
N LYS A 265 9.31 -2.07 -23.54
CA LYS A 265 10.28 -2.26 -22.46
C LYS A 265 10.76 -0.90 -21.95
N ILE A 266 10.24 -0.47 -20.80
CA ILE A 266 10.71 0.73 -20.09
C ILE A 266 11.46 0.27 -18.84
N ASN A 267 12.55 0.94 -18.48
CA ASN A 267 13.27 0.63 -17.24
C ASN A 267 12.54 1.19 -16.02
N ASP A 268 12.51 0.42 -14.93
CA ASP A 268 11.75 0.73 -13.72
C ASP A 268 12.11 2.10 -13.11
N LYS A 269 13.36 2.55 -13.26
CA LYS A 269 13.85 3.87 -12.80
C LYS A 269 12.98 5.05 -13.29
N HIS A 270 12.37 4.92 -14.46
CA HIS A 270 11.52 5.98 -15.01
C HIS A 270 10.21 6.10 -14.22
N PHE A 271 9.61 4.97 -13.85
CA PHE A 271 8.40 4.95 -13.05
C PHE A 271 8.69 5.32 -11.60
N GLU A 272 9.82 4.87 -11.04
CA GLU A 272 10.27 5.27 -9.70
C GLU A 272 10.39 6.80 -9.55
N VAL A 273 10.88 7.50 -10.57
CA VAL A 273 10.95 8.97 -10.56
C VAL A 273 9.55 9.59 -10.45
N ILE A 274 8.55 9.04 -11.14
CA ILE A 274 7.18 9.54 -11.09
C ILE A 274 6.53 9.22 -9.74
N VAL A 275 6.65 7.98 -9.27
CA VAL A 275 6.12 7.56 -7.97
C VAL A 275 6.76 8.37 -6.84
N ARG A 276 8.05 8.69 -6.94
CA ARG A 276 8.71 9.62 -6.03
C ARG A 276 8.05 11.00 -6.03
N GLN A 277 7.60 11.52 -7.17
CA GLN A 277 6.88 12.80 -7.23
C GLN A 277 5.49 12.71 -6.56
N MET A 278 4.80 11.58 -6.71
CA MET A 278 3.50 11.33 -6.08
C MET A 278 3.57 11.28 -4.54
N MET A 279 4.75 10.97 -3.98
CA MET A 279 5.00 10.81 -2.54
C MET A 279 5.80 11.96 -1.90
N ARG A 280 5.77 13.16 -2.49
CA ARG A 280 6.55 14.34 -2.03
C ARG A 280 5.94 15.09 -0.85
N LYS A 281 4.78 14.66 -0.38
CA LYS A 281 4.02 15.33 0.67
C LYS A 281 3.79 14.40 1.85
N VAL A 282 3.79 15.00 3.04
CA VAL A 282 3.42 14.37 4.29
C VAL A 282 2.33 15.21 4.95
N GLU A 283 1.39 14.57 5.63
CA GLU A 283 0.43 15.25 6.49
C GLU A 283 0.93 15.19 7.93
N ILE A 284 1.03 16.35 8.55
CA ILE A 284 1.50 16.47 9.92
C ILE A 284 0.43 15.89 10.85
N VAL A 285 0.81 14.93 11.68
CA VAL A 285 -0.06 14.30 12.68
C VAL A 285 0.06 15.04 14.01
N ASP A 286 1.29 15.33 14.43
CA ASP A 286 1.62 16.11 15.62
C ASP A 286 2.73 17.10 15.25
N GLY A 287 2.53 18.38 15.54
CA GLY A 287 3.48 19.45 15.25
C GLY A 287 4.68 19.48 16.22
N GLY A 288 4.57 18.86 17.39
CA GLY A 288 5.58 18.92 18.44
C GLY A 288 5.99 20.36 18.75
N ASP A 289 7.30 20.59 18.86
CA ASP A 289 7.89 21.93 19.07
C ASP A 289 8.40 22.58 17.77
N THR A 290 7.93 22.08 16.63
CA THR A 290 8.27 22.61 15.30
C THR A 290 7.34 23.76 14.90
N SER A 291 7.60 24.39 13.75
CA SER A 291 6.68 25.38 13.17
C SER A 291 5.50 24.77 12.40
N PHE A 292 5.33 23.45 12.41
CA PHE A 292 4.31 22.77 11.62
C PHE A 292 2.92 22.85 12.26
N LEU A 293 1.90 22.85 11.39
CA LEU A 293 0.51 22.81 11.79
C LEU A 293 -0.07 21.41 11.57
N GLU A 294 -0.75 20.86 12.57
CA GLU A 294 -1.44 19.57 12.49
C GLU A 294 -2.47 19.53 11.36
N GLY A 295 -2.53 18.41 10.64
CA GLY A 295 -3.38 18.21 9.47
C GLY A 295 -2.93 18.95 8.20
N HIS A 296 -1.89 19.78 8.27
CA HIS A 296 -1.37 20.49 7.10
C HIS A 296 -0.47 19.59 6.23
N LEU A 297 -0.43 19.87 4.92
CA LEU A 297 0.37 19.12 3.94
C LEU A 297 1.71 19.80 3.67
N GLU A 298 2.78 19.20 4.17
CA GLU A 298 4.13 19.72 4.03
C GLU A 298 4.98 18.89 3.05
N HIS A 299 6.00 19.52 2.48
CA HIS A 299 6.95 18.78 1.65
C HIS A 299 7.83 17.89 2.52
N THR A 300 8.00 16.63 2.11
CA THR A 300 8.80 15.64 2.85
C THR A 300 10.20 16.13 3.17
N MET A 301 10.83 16.87 2.25
CA MET A 301 12.18 17.40 2.47
C MET A 301 12.26 18.56 3.46
N ASP A 302 11.21 19.39 3.55
CA ASP A 302 11.16 20.47 4.52
C ASP A 302 10.84 19.93 5.90
N PHE A 303 9.93 18.94 5.97
CA PHE A 303 9.66 18.16 7.17
C PHE A 303 10.92 17.52 7.76
N ILE A 304 11.70 16.80 6.95
CA ILE A 304 12.94 16.18 7.40
C ILE A 304 13.93 17.24 7.90
N LYS A 305 14.14 18.32 7.14
CA LYS A 305 15.07 19.40 7.53
C LYS A 305 14.68 20.08 8.84
N GLU A 306 13.40 20.33 9.05
CA GLU A 306 12.92 21.00 10.27
C GLU A 306 13.02 20.09 11.48
N ASN A 307 12.72 18.80 11.32
CA ASN A 307 12.93 17.81 12.37
C ASN A 307 14.41 17.62 12.71
N ASP A 308 15.29 17.54 11.71
CA ASP A 308 16.75 17.48 11.90
C ASP A 308 17.27 18.73 12.61
N ARG A 309 16.67 19.91 12.37
CA ARG A 309 17.02 21.17 13.04
C ARG A 309 16.67 21.17 14.53
N ILE A 310 15.64 20.43 14.92
CA ILE A 310 15.13 20.36 16.29
C ILE A 310 15.75 19.19 17.05
N PHE A 311 16.26 18.20 16.33
CA PHE A 311 17.08 17.12 16.88
C PHE A 311 18.21 17.68 17.78
N ASP A 312 18.38 17.09 18.96
CA ASP A 312 19.33 17.49 20.03
C ASP A 312 19.13 18.88 20.68
N LYS A 313 18.03 19.57 20.36
CA LYS A 313 17.67 20.81 21.05
C LYS A 313 16.83 20.54 22.30
N LYS A 314 16.90 21.49 23.23
CA LYS A 314 16.16 21.51 24.49
C LYS A 314 15.34 22.77 24.58
N ILE A 315 14.21 22.69 25.26
CA ILE A 315 13.32 23.82 25.50
C ILE A 315 13.39 24.13 26.99
N VAL A 316 13.72 25.38 27.28
CA VAL A 316 13.79 25.89 28.65
C VAL A 316 12.38 25.91 29.23
N GLU A 317 12.17 25.17 30.32
CA GLU A 317 10.91 25.19 31.07
C GLU A 317 10.99 26.24 32.18
N ASP A 318 12.11 26.25 32.90
CA ASP A 318 12.40 27.22 33.94
C ASP A 318 13.81 27.79 33.76
N ALA A 319 13.89 29.12 33.73
CA ALA A 319 15.15 29.84 33.58
C ALA A 319 15.96 29.93 34.89
N GLY A 320 15.37 29.60 36.04
CA GLY A 320 16.04 29.77 37.34
C GLY A 320 16.52 31.22 37.51
N ASP A 321 17.80 31.40 37.80
CA ASP A 321 18.45 32.72 37.94
C ASP A 321 19.33 33.10 36.72
N SER A 322 19.07 32.49 35.55
CA SER A 322 19.75 32.87 34.30
C SER A 322 19.25 34.21 33.80
N ASP A 323 20.17 35.13 33.54
CA ASP A 323 19.87 36.41 32.89
C ASP A 323 19.77 36.27 31.35
N THR A 324 20.24 35.14 30.79
CA THR A 324 20.38 34.95 29.34
C THR A 324 19.33 34.02 28.73
N LEU A 325 18.81 33.06 29.51
CA LEU A 325 17.82 32.09 29.08
C LEU A 325 16.45 32.45 29.64
N LYS A 326 15.40 32.25 28.83
CA LYS A 326 14.01 32.49 29.20
C LYS A 326 13.18 31.24 28.97
N PRO A 327 12.10 31.02 29.73
CA PRO A 327 11.15 29.95 29.47
C PRO A 327 10.63 30.00 28.02
N GLY A 328 10.54 28.85 27.38
CA GLY A 328 10.15 28.68 25.97
C GLY A 328 11.29 28.84 24.96
N MET A 329 12.50 29.22 25.38
CA MET A 329 13.64 29.31 24.45
C MET A 329 14.15 27.92 24.06
N MET A 330 14.34 27.73 22.75
CA MET A 330 14.97 26.53 22.20
C MET A 330 16.49 26.72 22.13
N ILE A 331 17.25 25.85 22.80
CA ILE A 331 18.71 25.92 22.95
C ILE A 331 19.37 24.58 22.68
N SER A 332 20.67 24.59 22.39
CA SER A 332 21.42 23.34 22.26
C SER A 332 21.79 22.78 23.64
N SER A 333 21.95 21.45 23.71
CA SER A 333 22.45 20.77 24.91
C SER A 333 23.82 21.25 25.37
N ARG A 334 24.64 21.83 24.47
CA ARG A 334 25.90 22.49 24.82
C ARG A 334 25.66 23.81 25.55
N ARG A 335 24.82 24.68 24.99
CA ARG A 335 24.51 25.99 25.58
C ARG A 335 23.89 25.87 26.97
N LEU A 336 22.99 24.90 27.18
CA LEU A 336 22.42 24.63 28.50
C LEU A 336 23.50 24.21 29.53
N ARG A 337 24.45 23.35 29.12
CA ARG A 337 25.54 22.92 30.00
C ARG A 337 26.48 24.06 30.36
N ASP A 338 26.82 24.89 29.38
CA ASP A 338 27.70 26.04 29.59
C ASP A 338 27.07 27.04 30.58
N GLU A 339 25.77 27.34 30.41
CA GLU A 339 25.02 28.24 31.30
C GLU A 339 24.85 27.64 32.71
N ASN A 340 24.45 26.37 32.82
CA ASN A 340 24.31 25.72 34.13
C ASN A 340 25.66 25.58 34.86
N SER A 341 26.78 25.49 34.13
CA SER A 341 28.12 25.51 34.72
C SER A 341 28.53 26.89 35.25
N LEU A 342 28.00 27.98 34.66
CA LEU A 342 28.18 29.34 35.19
C LEU A 342 27.31 29.58 36.43
N LEU A 343 26.03 29.21 36.36
CA LEU A 343 25.09 29.35 37.48
C LEU A 343 25.52 28.55 38.70
N LYS A 344 25.97 27.31 38.49
CA LYS A 344 26.51 26.45 39.56
C LYS A 344 27.77 27.03 40.21
N ARG A 345 28.61 27.76 39.46
CA ARG A 345 29.79 28.45 40.03
C ARG A 345 29.43 29.69 40.85
N ALA A 346 28.24 30.25 40.63
CA ALA A 346 27.74 31.42 41.31
C ALA A 346 26.70 31.09 42.41
N ASP A 347 26.55 29.81 42.78
CA ASP A 347 25.55 29.29 43.73
C ASP A 347 24.10 29.74 43.42
N LYS A 348 23.80 29.89 42.13
CA LYS A 348 22.50 30.30 41.59
C LYS A 348 21.63 29.10 41.18
N ALA A 349 20.32 29.28 41.11
CA ALA A 349 19.40 28.26 40.62
C ALA A 349 19.66 27.94 39.15
N MET A 350 19.80 26.64 38.84
CA MET A 350 20.09 26.15 37.49
C MET A 350 18.84 26.19 36.59
N VAL A 351 19.08 26.31 35.28
CA VAL A 351 18.05 26.25 34.24
C VAL A 351 17.56 24.81 34.08
N GLN A 352 16.24 24.63 34.11
CA GLN A 352 15.57 23.37 33.80
C GLN A 352 15.06 23.40 32.36
N ALA A 353 15.33 22.33 31.61
CA ALA A 353 14.92 22.23 30.22
C ALA A 353 14.59 20.78 29.86
N ARG A 354 13.51 20.60 29.11
CA ARG A 354 13.13 19.31 28.51
C ARG A 354 13.71 19.16 27.12
N ASP A 355 13.72 17.92 26.61
CA ASP A 355 14.07 17.68 25.21
C ASP A 355 12.98 18.21 24.28
N ALA A 356 13.40 18.77 23.14
CA ALA A 356 12.48 19.25 22.12
C ALA A 356 11.86 18.05 21.39
N GLN A 357 10.55 18.10 21.19
CA GLN A 357 9.78 17.07 20.49
C GLN A 357 9.73 17.40 19.00
N SER A 358 10.16 16.45 18.17
CA SER A 358 10.03 16.56 16.72
C SER A 358 8.59 16.34 16.27
N ALA A 359 8.25 16.88 15.11
CA ALA A 359 6.94 16.65 14.52
C ALA A 359 6.82 15.21 14.02
N THR A 360 5.62 14.64 14.14
CA THR A 360 5.27 13.37 13.52
C THR A 360 4.37 13.61 12.32
N ALA A 361 4.54 12.83 11.27
CA ALA A 361 3.76 12.97 10.04
C ALA A 361 3.49 11.60 9.42
N LYS A 362 2.36 11.50 8.71
CA LYS A 362 2.04 10.35 7.88
C LYS A 362 2.29 10.71 6.42
N LEU A 363 2.86 9.77 5.67
CA LEU A 363 3.14 9.99 4.27
C LEU A 363 1.85 9.87 3.45
N ILE A 364 1.72 10.67 2.39
CA ILE A 364 0.53 10.68 1.55
C ILE A 364 0.92 10.43 0.10
N LEU A 365 0.13 9.57 -0.54
CA LEU A 365 0.16 9.35 -1.96
C LEU A 365 -0.82 10.31 -2.65
N GLN A 366 -0.31 11.13 -3.57
CA GLN A 366 -1.12 12.03 -4.38
C GLN A 366 -1.04 11.64 -5.86
N GLY A 367 -2.15 11.81 -6.59
CA GLY A 367 -2.13 11.74 -8.04
C GLY A 367 -1.22 12.81 -8.66
N ILE A 368 -0.62 12.52 -9.82
CA ILE A 368 0.33 13.41 -10.49
C ILE A 368 -0.25 14.80 -10.79
N THR A 369 -1.54 14.90 -11.10
CA THR A 369 -2.20 16.20 -11.33
C THR A 369 -2.20 17.05 -10.06
N ARG A 370 -2.59 16.47 -8.92
CA ARG A 370 -2.61 17.17 -7.63
C ARG A 370 -1.20 17.49 -7.13
N ALA A 371 -0.26 16.55 -7.28
CA ALA A 371 1.13 16.75 -6.90
C ALA A 371 1.80 17.89 -7.71
N SER A 372 1.43 18.05 -8.99
CA SER A 372 1.96 19.11 -9.87
C SER A 372 1.45 20.50 -9.51
N LEU A 373 0.16 20.61 -9.10
CA LEU A 373 -0.43 21.87 -8.62
C LEU A 373 0.15 22.32 -7.28
N GLN A 374 0.57 21.38 -6.43
CA GLN A 374 1.11 21.65 -5.09
C GLN A 374 2.65 21.70 -5.05
N THR A 375 3.28 22.11 -6.16
CA THR A 375 4.73 22.33 -6.21
C THR A 375 5.13 23.62 -5.48
N LYS A 376 6.40 23.74 -5.07
CA LYS A 376 6.92 24.92 -4.37
C LYS A 376 6.89 26.18 -5.24
N SER A 377 7.27 26.03 -6.51
CA SER A 377 7.25 27.13 -7.47
C SER A 377 5.81 27.38 -7.90
N TRP A 378 5.24 28.49 -7.43
CA TRP A 378 3.90 28.90 -7.85
C TRP A 378 3.89 29.30 -9.33
N VAL A 379 5.01 29.78 -9.87
CA VAL A 379 5.16 30.09 -11.30
C VAL A 379 5.04 28.82 -12.15
N SER A 380 5.76 27.75 -11.75
CA SER A 380 5.66 26.45 -12.40
C SER A 380 4.25 25.86 -12.26
N ALA A 381 3.65 25.90 -11.07
CA ALA A 381 2.30 25.40 -10.84
C ALA A 381 1.24 26.13 -11.67
N ALA A 382 1.30 27.47 -11.73
CA ALA A 382 0.35 28.32 -12.47
C ALA A 382 0.36 28.05 -13.98
N SER A 383 1.49 27.60 -14.52
CA SER A 383 1.67 27.25 -15.93
C SER A 383 1.20 25.83 -16.30
N PHE A 384 0.71 25.03 -15.33
CA PHE A 384 0.18 23.70 -15.58
C PHE A 384 -1.34 23.72 -15.79
N GLN A 385 -2.10 23.95 -14.71
CA GLN A 385 -3.57 24.03 -14.69
C GLN A 385 -4.03 24.93 -13.54
N GLU A 386 -5.33 25.22 -13.45
CA GLU A 386 -5.96 25.99 -12.35
C GLU A 386 -5.28 27.36 -12.06
N THR A 387 -4.78 28.05 -13.09
CA THR A 387 -3.95 29.27 -12.98
C THR A 387 -4.53 30.32 -12.02
N THR A 388 -5.83 30.64 -12.12
CA THR A 388 -6.49 31.63 -11.25
C THR A 388 -6.41 31.26 -9.78
N LYS A 389 -6.62 29.99 -9.45
CA LYS A 389 -6.57 29.51 -8.07
C LYS A 389 -5.15 29.54 -7.52
N VAL A 390 -4.17 29.10 -8.31
CA VAL A 390 -2.75 29.11 -7.92
C VAL A 390 -2.27 30.55 -7.66
N LEU A 391 -2.62 31.50 -8.55
CA LEU A 391 -2.24 32.90 -8.39
C LEU A 391 -2.92 33.55 -7.17
N ASN A 392 -4.20 33.27 -6.93
CA ASN A 392 -4.91 33.77 -5.75
C ASN A 392 -4.28 33.27 -4.45
N GLU A 393 -4.00 31.96 -4.35
CA GLU A 393 -3.33 31.39 -3.18
C GLU A 393 -1.92 31.96 -2.97
N ALA A 394 -1.17 32.15 -4.06
CA ALA A 394 0.17 32.75 -4.00
C ALA A 394 0.11 34.22 -3.55
N ALA A 395 -0.87 34.99 -4.00
CA ALA A 395 -1.07 36.38 -3.62
C ALA A 395 -1.47 36.52 -2.15
N ILE A 396 -2.43 35.72 -1.67
CA ILE A 396 -2.89 35.73 -0.27
C ILE A 396 -1.74 35.35 0.68
N ALA A 397 -0.96 34.34 0.32
CA ALA A 397 0.17 33.87 1.14
C ALA A 397 1.47 34.66 0.89
N ALA A 398 1.46 35.69 0.03
CA ALA A 398 2.63 36.46 -0.37
C ALA A 398 3.84 35.57 -0.75
N LYS A 399 3.59 34.51 -1.53
CA LYS A 399 4.62 33.51 -1.86
C LYS A 399 5.75 34.10 -2.70
N VAL A 400 6.98 33.80 -2.30
CA VAL A 400 8.20 34.11 -3.07
C VAL A 400 8.67 32.85 -3.79
N ASP A 401 8.97 32.97 -5.08
CA ASP A 401 9.52 31.88 -5.89
C ASP A 401 11.06 31.95 -5.92
N THR A 402 11.74 30.85 -5.59
CA THR A 402 13.21 30.78 -5.52
C THR A 402 13.86 30.43 -6.86
N LEU A 403 13.07 30.12 -7.89
CA LEU A 403 13.52 29.74 -9.22
C LEU A 403 14.47 28.52 -9.24
N ASP A 404 14.22 27.50 -8.42
CA ASP A 404 15.12 26.34 -8.30
C ASP A 404 14.87 25.23 -9.33
N GLY A 405 13.73 25.24 -10.01
CA GLY A 405 13.31 24.24 -11.00
C GLY A 405 13.50 24.68 -12.45
N LEU A 406 13.08 23.82 -13.37
CA LEU A 406 13.29 24.01 -14.80
C LEU A 406 12.32 25.02 -15.40
N LYS A 407 11.03 24.91 -15.07
CA LYS A 407 9.95 25.57 -15.82
C LYS A 407 9.88 27.06 -15.52
N GLU A 408 10.04 27.42 -14.26
CA GLU A 408 10.20 28.80 -13.79
C GLU A 408 11.33 29.56 -14.51
N ASN A 409 12.51 28.94 -14.67
CA ASN A 409 13.65 29.57 -15.34
C ASN A 409 13.41 29.73 -16.83
N VAL A 410 12.74 28.77 -17.48
CA VAL A 410 12.32 28.92 -18.88
C VAL A 410 11.34 30.09 -19.04
N ILE A 411 10.35 30.22 -18.14
CA ILE A 411 9.33 31.28 -18.21
C ILE A 411 9.96 32.67 -18.03
N VAL A 412 10.93 32.80 -17.13
CA VAL A 412 11.61 34.07 -16.84
C VAL A 412 12.75 34.37 -17.83
N GLY A 413 13.18 33.39 -18.64
CA GLY A 413 14.29 33.55 -19.59
C GLY A 413 15.68 33.37 -18.97
N HIS A 414 15.77 32.69 -17.82
CA HIS A 414 17.03 32.32 -17.17
C HIS A 414 17.58 31.00 -17.71
N ARG A 415 18.87 30.74 -17.43
CA ARG A 415 19.47 29.43 -17.67
C ARG A 415 18.79 28.39 -16.78
N ILE A 416 18.37 27.28 -17.37
CA ILE A 416 17.74 26.18 -16.63
C ILE A 416 18.75 25.52 -15.67
N PRO A 417 18.36 25.11 -14.46
CA PRO A 417 19.26 24.48 -13.48
C PRO A 417 19.56 23.01 -13.80
N ALA A 418 19.89 22.71 -15.06
CA ALA A 418 20.28 21.39 -15.54
C ALA A 418 21.36 21.51 -16.64
N GLY A 419 22.16 20.46 -16.81
CA GLY A 419 23.25 20.45 -17.79
C GLY A 419 24.26 21.58 -17.53
N THR A 420 24.53 22.39 -18.55
CA THR A 420 25.44 23.56 -18.48
C THR A 420 24.89 24.70 -17.63
N GLY A 421 23.60 24.71 -17.32
CA GLY A 421 22.97 25.73 -16.49
C GLY A 421 23.01 25.45 -14.99
N LEU A 422 23.65 24.36 -14.54
CA LEU A 422 23.89 24.14 -13.11
C LEU A 422 24.81 25.25 -12.55
N LYS A 423 24.44 25.81 -11.38
CA LYS A 423 25.18 26.92 -10.72
C LYS A 423 26.69 26.66 -10.60
N ARG A 424 27.10 25.39 -10.38
CA ARG A 424 28.51 24.98 -10.29
C ARG A 424 29.33 25.27 -11.54
N TYR A 425 28.70 25.35 -12.71
CA TYR A 425 29.36 25.60 -13.98
C TYR A 425 29.42 27.08 -14.35
N TYR A 426 28.78 27.97 -13.58
CA TYR A 426 28.79 29.41 -13.89
C TYR A 426 30.17 30.04 -13.72
N THR A 427 30.97 29.48 -12.81
CA THR A 427 32.36 29.88 -12.57
C THR A 427 33.36 29.00 -13.32
N SER A 428 32.89 27.98 -14.04
CA SER A 428 33.75 27.10 -14.82
C SER A 428 34.00 27.71 -16.19
N VAL A 429 35.25 28.03 -16.49
CA VAL A 429 35.69 28.40 -17.84
C VAL A 429 36.15 27.14 -18.54
N VAL A 430 35.50 26.79 -19.66
CA VAL A 430 35.90 25.66 -20.50
C VAL A 430 36.75 26.21 -21.64
N GLY A 431 38.04 25.87 -21.67
CA GLY A 431 39.00 26.25 -22.70
C GLY A 431 39.66 25.03 -23.36
N SER A 432 40.51 25.26 -24.36
CA SER A 432 41.32 24.17 -24.93
C SER A 432 42.28 23.62 -23.89
N LYS A 433 42.48 22.30 -23.88
CA LYS A 433 43.46 21.67 -22.97
C LYS A 433 44.87 22.20 -23.24
N ASP A 434 45.19 22.47 -24.51
CA ASP A 434 46.47 23.01 -24.94
C ASP A 434 46.68 24.46 -24.42
N GLU A 435 45.63 25.28 -24.41
CA GLU A 435 45.68 26.65 -23.87
C GLU A 435 45.82 26.65 -22.35
N TYR A 436 45.17 25.71 -21.66
CA TYR A 436 45.31 25.52 -20.21
C TYR A 436 46.72 25.06 -19.85
N GLU A 437 47.28 24.10 -20.59
CA GLU A 437 48.65 23.61 -20.41
C GLU A 437 49.68 24.73 -20.71
N GLN A 438 49.43 25.58 -21.70
CA GLN A 438 50.26 26.77 -21.98
C GLN A 438 50.16 27.84 -20.88
N MET A 439 48.97 28.14 -20.36
CA MET A 439 48.80 29.07 -19.23
C MET A 439 49.50 28.55 -17.97
N MET A 440 49.36 27.26 -17.65
CA MET A 440 50.02 26.64 -16.50
C MET A 440 51.54 26.60 -16.67
N ALA A 441 52.04 26.35 -17.88
CA ALA A 441 53.47 26.39 -18.18
C ALA A 441 54.05 27.80 -18.04
N SER A 442 53.29 28.84 -18.39
CA SER A 442 53.74 30.24 -18.22
C SER A 442 53.83 30.64 -16.74
N HIS A 443 52.94 30.13 -15.89
CA HIS A 443 52.95 30.43 -14.45
C HIS A 443 54.13 29.81 -13.68
N THR A 444 54.76 28.75 -14.20
CA THR A 444 55.93 28.12 -13.57
C THR A 444 57.26 28.83 -13.83
N VAL A 445 57.30 29.82 -14.74
CA VAL A 445 58.56 30.46 -15.16
C VAL A 445 58.95 31.67 -14.28
N ASP A 446 58.04 32.20 -13.46
CA ASP A 446 58.27 33.42 -12.67
C ASP A 446 58.89 33.19 -11.25
N LEU A 447 59.53 32.05 -10.99
CA LEU A 447 60.15 31.76 -9.68
C LEU A 447 61.67 31.58 -9.66
N GLU A 448 62.39 31.80 -10.76
CA GLU A 448 63.85 31.83 -10.76
C GLU A 448 64.40 33.04 -11.51
N SER A 449 64.65 34.13 -10.77
CA SER A 449 65.88 34.95 -10.85
C SER A 449 65.73 36.24 -10.04
N ALA A 450 65.99 36.14 -8.75
CA ALA A 450 66.52 37.25 -7.97
C ALA A 450 67.73 36.70 -7.19
N GLU A 451 68.89 36.68 -7.88
CA GLU A 451 70.20 36.64 -7.21
C GLU A 451 70.45 37.95 -6.45
#